data_AF-E2AM78-F1
#
_entry.id   AF-E2AM78-F1
#
_cell.length_a   1.000
_cell.length_b   1.000
_cell.length_c   1.000
_cell.angle_alpha   90.00
_cell.angle_beta   90.00
_cell.angle_gamma   90.00
#
_symmetry.space_group_name_H-M   'P 1'
#
loop_
_entity.id
_entity.type
_entity.pdbx_description
1 polymer ?
#
loop_
_entity_poly.entity_id
_entity_poly.type
_entity_poly.pdbx_seq_one_letter_code
_entity_poly.pdbx_strand_id
1 'polypeptide(L)'
;WHDIDCESVIYKSNSKVQRNYNTLRRRRWTNIIFELIYETAKLPCAFIFKRCKISETGIYATIYAKCPDCSSNFIGKVIIKPNGNTDVQMECRVTNFNADIKHTKKRPLSGQKRVEISQSLSTGALSATTWRRREATKIMNLYDSEPPHLYKATTLRKAKQERQDLDLQ
;
A
#
# COMPACT_ATOMS: atom_id res chain seq x y z
N TRP A 1 8.79 -9.37 -7.88
CA TRP A 1 8.96 -9.72 -6.44
C TRP A 1 10.01 -8.87 -5.73
N HIS A 2 11.13 -8.56 -6.37
CA HIS A 2 12.27 -7.80 -5.81
C HIS A 2 11.88 -6.53 -5.01
N ASP A 3 10.87 -5.79 -5.44
CA ASP A 3 10.42 -4.57 -4.75
C ASP A 3 9.77 -4.79 -3.37
N ILE A 4 9.34 -6.01 -3.06
CA ILE A 4 8.61 -6.33 -1.82
C ILE A 4 9.20 -7.51 -1.06
N ASP A 5 10.45 -7.87 -1.38
CA ASP A 5 11.10 -9.08 -0.87
C ASP A 5 11.06 -9.20 0.67
N CYS A 6 11.23 -10.43 1.15
CA CYS A 6 11.11 -10.75 2.56
C CYS A 6 12.28 -10.18 3.37
N GLU A 7 11.96 -9.69 4.57
CA GLU A 7 12.90 -9.35 5.62
C GLU A 7 12.60 -10.18 6.87
N SER A 8 13.65 -10.65 7.54
CA SER A 8 13.56 -11.33 8.83
C SER A 8 13.37 -10.30 9.93
N VAL A 9 12.29 -10.42 10.70
CA VAL A 9 12.02 -9.54 11.83
C VAL A 9 12.00 -10.33 13.14
N ILE A 10 12.80 -9.87 14.09
CA ILE A 10 12.83 -10.38 15.46
C ILE A 10 11.71 -9.71 16.26
N TYR A 11 10.75 -10.50 16.74
CA TYR A 11 9.75 -10.02 17.69
C TYR A 11 10.18 -10.38 19.12
N LYS A 12 10.25 -9.35 19.98
CA LYS A 12 10.40 -9.54 21.43
C LYS A 12 9.07 -10.03 21.99
N SER A 13 9.07 -11.26 22.47
CA SER A 13 7.99 -11.81 23.30
C SER A 13 8.18 -11.35 24.75
N ASN A 14 7.11 -11.27 25.54
CA ASN A 14 7.20 -11.09 27.00
C ASN A 14 7.90 -12.28 27.70
N SER A 15 8.05 -13.41 27.01
CA SER A 15 8.90 -14.52 27.42
C SER A 15 10.33 -14.35 26.88
N LYS A 16 11.35 -14.86 27.58
CA LYS A 16 12.78 -14.85 27.19
C LYS A 16 13.10 -15.46 25.81
N VAL A 17 12.10 -15.90 25.04
CA VAL A 17 12.24 -16.53 23.73
C VAL A 17 11.98 -15.49 22.63
N GLN A 18 13.02 -15.19 21.86
CA GLN A 18 12.91 -14.38 20.64
C GLN A 18 12.28 -15.23 19.53
N ARG A 19 11.28 -14.68 18.83
CA ARG A 19 10.68 -15.34 17.65
C ARG A 19 11.04 -14.56 16.40
N ASN A 20 11.59 -15.26 15.42
CA ASN A 20 11.95 -14.71 14.12
C ASN A 20 10.83 -15.01 13.12
N TYR A 21 10.37 -14.00 12.41
CA TYR A 21 9.37 -14.14 11.36
C TYR A 21 9.88 -13.53 10.06
N ASN A 22 9.66 -14.24 8.95
CA ASN A 22 9.84 -13.66 7.62
C ASN A 22 8.59 -12.85 7.29
N THR A 23 8.77 -11.58 6.92
CA THR A 23 7.69 -10.68 6.53
C THR A 23 8.08 -9.90 5.30
N LEU A 24 7.12 -9.48 4.46
CA LEU A 24 7.43 -8.58 3.35
C LEU A 24 7.96 -7.24 3.87
N ARG A 25 8.91 -6.65 3.14
CA ARG A 25 9.61 -5.41 3.52
C ARG A 25 8.68 -4.29 3.97
N ARG A 26 8.75 -3.94 5.25
CA ARG A 26 7.87 -2.95 5.88
C ARG A 26 7.89 -1.62 5.14
N ARG A 27 6.75 -0.92 5.19
CA ARG A 27 6.57 0.43 4.60
C ARG A 27 6.75 0.51 3.07
N ARG A 28 6.79 -0.62 2.36
CA ARG A 28 6.89 -0.67 0.91
C ARG A 28 5.76 -1.49 0.28
N TRP A 29 5.63 -2.76 0.67
CA TRP A 29 4.73 -3.71 0.00
C TRP A 29 3.24 -3.32 0.01
N THR A 30 2.76 -2.67 1.06
CA THR A 30 1.34 -2.33 1.19
C THR A 30 0.88 -1.29 0.16
N ASN A 31 1.77 -0.42 -0.31
CA ASN A 31 1.45 0.56 -1.36
C ASN A 31 1.39 -0.13 -2.72
N ILE A 32 2.42 -0.92 -3.03
CA ILE A 32 2.52 -1.68 -4.29
C ILE A 32 1.31 -2.62 -4.47
N ILE A 33 1.02 -3.45 -3.47
CA ILE A 33 -0.11 -4.40 -3.56
C ILE A 33 -1.44 -3.67 -3.74
N PHE A 34 -1.62 -2.51 -3.11
CA PHE A 34 -2.84 -1.74 -3.26
C PHE A 34 -3.01 -1.12 -4.64
N GLU A 35 -1.92 -0.59 -5.20
CA GLU A 35 -1.91 -0.02 -6.55
C GLU A 35 -2.31 -1.09 -7.56
N LEU A 36 -1.73 -2.29 -7.46
CA LEU A 36 -2.10 -3.43 -8.31
C LEU A 36 -3.57 -3.83 -8.16
N ILE A 37 -4.10 -3.88 -6.92
CA ILE A 37 -5.53 -4.18 -6.68
C ILE A 37 -6.41 -3.12 -7.34
N TYR A 38 -6.06 -1.84 -7.20
CA TYR A 38 -6.84 -0.76 -7.81
C TYR A 38 -6.74 -0.78 -9.34
N GLU A 39 -5.56 -0.98 -9.89
CA GLU A 39 -5.35 -1.06 -11.34
C GLU A 39 -6.17 -2.20 -11.96
N THR A 40 -6.25 -3.34 -11.27
CA THR A 40 -6.95 -4.54 -11.77
C THR A 40 -8.47 -4.46 -11.57
N ALA A 41 -8.93 -4.05 -10.39
CA ALA A 41 -10.33 -4.18 -10.00
C ALA A 41 -11.05 -2.84 -9.78
N LYS A 42 -10.34 -1.70 -9.83
CA LYS A 42 -10.86 -0.33 -9.62
C LYS A 42 -11.72 -0.19 -8.36
N LEU A 43 -11.41 -0.96 -7.32
CA LEU A 43 -12.17 -0.94 -6.08
C LEU A 43 -11.96 0.37 -5.31
N PRO A 44 -13.03 1.04 -4.84
CA PRO A 44 -12.90 2.28 -4.07
C PRO A 44 -12.47 2.03 -2.61
N CYS A 45 -12.21 0.79 -2.22
CA CYS A 45 -11.88 0.40 -0.85
C CYS A 45 -10.51 0.89 -0.41
N ALA A 46 -10.44 1.67 0.67
CA ALA A 46 -9.17 2.08 1.29
C ALA A 46 -8.53 0.95 2.14
N PHE A 47 -8.21 -0.18 1.52
CA PHE A 47 -7.72 -1.37 2.24
C PHE A 47 -6.54 -1.07 3.18
N ILE A 48 -6.74 -1.39 4.46
CA ILE A 48 -5.72 -1.33 5.51
C ILE A 48 -5.16 -2.73 5.70
N PHE A 49 -3.92 -2.92 5.24
CA PHE A 49 -3.21 -4.18 5.35
C PHE A 49 -2.79 -4.43 6.79
N LYS A 50 -3.22 -5.57 7.35
CA LYS A 50 -2.96 -5.92 8.76
C LYS A 50 -1.72 -6.78 8.93
N ARG A 51 -1.57 -7.81 8.09
CA ARG A 51 -0.45 -8.76 8.16
C ARG A 51 -0.23 -9.45 6.83
N CYS A 52 1.03 -9.79 6.58
CA CYS A 52 1.43 -10.80 5.60
C CYS A 52 2.05 -11.97 6.37
N LYS A 53 1.60 -13.18 6.08
CA LYS A 53 2.17 -14.42 6.61
C LYS A 53 3.00 -15.07 5.50
N ILE A 54 4.25 -15.38 5.79
CA ILE A 54 5.14 -16.14 4.90
C ILE A 54 5.27 -17.57 5.44
N SER A 55 5.18 -18.55 4.56
CA SER A 55 5.35 -19.98 4.85
C SER A 55 6.28 -20.58 3.80
N GLU A 56 7.17 -21.48 4.21
CA GLU A 56 7.97 -22.28 3.26
C GLU A 56 7.22 -23.56 2.84
N THR A 57 6.08 -23.87 3.48
CA THR A 57 5.24 -25.04 3.17
C THR A 57 3.83 -24.60 2.78
N GLY A 58 3.30 -25.16 1.68
CA GLY A 58 1.97 -24.85 1.17
C GLY A 58 1.90 -23.47 0.51
N ILE A 59 0.95 -22.63 0.92
CA ILE A 59 0.78 -21.26 0.39
C ILE A 59 1.94 -20.40 0.88
N TYR A 60 2.78 -19.97 -0.06
CA TYR A 60 3.98 -19.21 0.26
C TYR A 60 3.71 -17.89 0.99
N ALA A 61 2.78 -17.05 0.48
CA ALA A 61 2.43 -15.79 1.15
C ALA A 61 0.92 -15.61 1.25
N THR A 62 0.43 -15.16 2.42
CA THR A 62 -0.97 -14.77 2.60
C THR A 62 -1.07 -13.36 3.16
N ILE A 63 -1.73 -12.48 2.42
CA ILE A 63 -1.92 -11.06 2.73
C ILE A 63 -3.37 -10.85 3.16
N TYR A 64 -3.55 -10.11 4.27
CA TYR A 64 -4.87 -9.74 4.77
C TYR A 64 -5.02 -8.22 4.85
N ALA A 65 -6.13 -7.70 4.34
CA ALA A 65 -6.53 -6.31 4.52
C ALA A 65 -8.03 -6.17 4.78
N LYS A 66 -8.41 -5.05 5.39
CA LYS A 66 -9.82 -4.70 5.63
C LYS A 66 -10.10 -3.27 5.17
N CYS A 67 -11.23 -3.05 4.52
CA CYS A 67 -11.70 -1.70 4.23
C CYS A 67 -12.32 -1.08 5.49
N PRO A 68 -11.93 0.15 5.88
CA PRO A 68 -12.51 0.83 7.03
C PRO A 68 -13.91 1.39 6.76
N ASP A 69 -14.29 1.59 5.50
CA ASP A 69 -15.60 2.17 5.14
C ASP A 69 -16.67 1.08 5.03
N CYS A 70 -16.50 0.12 4.11
CA CYS A 70 -17.51 -0.92 3.88
C CYS A 70 -17.26 -2.24 4.62
N SER A 71 -16.22 -2.32 5.44
CA SER A 71 -15.80 -3.54 6.15
C SER A 71 -15.45 -4.75 5.27
N SER A 72 -15.29 -4.55 3.96
CA SER A 72 -14.85 -5.61 3.04
C SER A 72 -13.49 -6.18 3.44
N ASN A 73 -13.33 -7.49 3.28
CA ASN A 73 -12.10 -8.19 3.57
C ASN A 73 -11.40 -8.53 2.26
N PHE A 74 -10.11 -8.23 2.19
CA PHE A 74 -9.23 -8.66 1.12
C PHE A 74 -8.30 -9.76 1.63
N ILE A 75 -8.21 -10.84 0.86
CA ILE A 75 -7.27 -11.94 1.06
C ILE A 75 -6.51 -12.13 -0.25
N GLY A 76 -5.20 -11.93 -0.21
CA GLY A 76 -4.28 -12.24 -1.31
C GLY A 76 -3.45 -13.47 -0.96
N LYS A 77 -3.30 -14.42 -1.89
CA LYS A 77 -2.50 -15.63 -1.71
C LYS A 77 -1.50 -15.77 -2.84
N VAL A 78 -0.24 -15.96 -2.50
CA VAL A 78 0.82 -16.36 -3.42
C VAL A 78 1.10 -17.82 -3.14
N ILE A 79 0.76 -18.70 -4.07
CA ILE A 79 0.89 -20.16 -3.87
C ILE A 79 2.36 -20.56 -3.95
N ILE A 80 3.04 -20.17 -5.02
CA ILE A 80 4.41 -20.57 -5.34
C ILE A 80 5.37 -19.46 -4.92
N LYS A 81 6.45 -19.82 -4.22
CA LYS A 81 7.53 -18.89 -3.86
C LYS A 81 8.10 -18.24 -5.12
N PRO A 82 8.08 -16.91 -5.22
CA PRO A 82 8.64 -16.23 -6.37
C PRO A 82 10.14 -16.40 -6.45
N ASN A 83 10.64 -16.71 -7.65
CA ASN A 83 12.06 -16.58 -7.93
C ASN A 83 12.36 -15.09 -8.16
N GLY A 84 13.49 -14.59 -7.66
CA GLY A 84 13.77 -13.14 -7.52
C GLY A 84 13.51 -12.26 -8.75
N ASN A 85 13.58 -12.83 -9.95
CA ASN A 85 13.36 -12.17 -11.24
C ASN A 85 12.03 -12.53 -11.96
N THR A 86 11.09 -13.18 -11.29
CA THR A 86 9.82 -13.59 -11.90
C THR A 86 8.65 -12.74 -11.44
N ASP A 87 7.68 -12.60 -12.35
CA ASP A 87 6.36 -12.06 -12.02
C ASP A 87 5.67 -12.96 -11.01
N VAL A 88 4.89 -12.34 -10.13
CA VAL A 88 4.24 -13.03 -9.02
C VAL A 88 2.76 -13.10 -9.28
N GLN A 89 2.26 -14.33 -9.41
CA GLN A 89 0.83 -14.57 -9.46
C GLN A 89 0.27 -14.60 -8.03
N MET A 90 -0.68 -13.69 -7.77
CA MET A 90 -1.40 -13.62 -6.51
C MET A 90 -2.89 -13.83 -6.74
N GLU A 91 -3.44 -14.88 -6.15
CA GLU A 91 -4.88 -15.09 -6.10
C GLU A 91 -5.51 -14.10 -5.12
N CYS A 92 -6.42 -13.27 -5.63
CA CYS A 92 -7.07 -12.22 -4.86
C CYS A 92 -8.53 -12.53 -4.65
N ARG A 93 -9.00 -12.42 -3.40
CA ARG A 93 -10.42 -12.52 -3.07
C ARG A 93 -10.83 -11.35 -2.20
N VAL A 94 -11.89 -10.67 -2.62
CA VAL A 94 -12.59 -9.66 -1.81
C VAL A 94 -13.94 -10.22 -1.40
N THR A 95 -14.27 -10.13 -0.12
CA THR A 95 -15.57 -10.55 0.43
C THR A 95 -16.21 -9.40 1.19
N ASN A 96 -17.54 -9.44 1.31
CA ASN A 96 -18.35 -8.44 2.01
C ASN A 96 -18.14 -7.02 1.45
N PHE A 97 -17.91 -6.92 0.14
CA PHE A 97 -17.95 -5.63 -0.54
C PHE A 97 -19.39 -5.13 -0.59
N ASN A 98 -19.59 -3.86 -0.24
CA ASN A 98 -20.87 -3.19 -0.31
C ASN A 98 -20.70 -1.95 -1.20
N ALA A 99 -21.38 -1.95 -2.35
CA ALA A 99 -21.32 -0.89 -3.35
C ALA A 99 -22.09 0.37 -2.93
N ASP A 100 -23.09 0.22 -2.06
CA ASP A 100 -23.96 1.32 -1.61
C ASP A 100 -23.25 2.22 -0.60
N ILE A 101 -22.18 1.73 0.03
CA ILE A 101 -21.40 2.51 0.99
C ILE A 101 -20.45 3.47 0.25
N LYS A 102 -20.62 4.76 0.51
CA LYS A 102 -19.72 5.80 0.03
C LYS A 102 -18.35 5.68 0.69
N HIS A 103 -17.33 5.41 -0.10
CA HIS A 103 -15.95 5.32 0.36
C HIS A 103 -15.33 6.71 0.42
N THR A 104 -14.90 7.13 1.61
CA THR A 104 -14.36 8.48 1.85
C THR A 104 -12.97 8.46 2.46
N LYS A 105 -12.56 7.34 3.04
CA LYS A 105 -11.24 7.21 3.65
C LYS A 105 -10.19 7.16 2.55
N LYS A 106 -9.08 7.85 2.79
CA LYS A 106 -7.88 7.78 1.95
C LYS A 106 -6.85 6.89 2.65
N ARG A 107 -6.00 6.25 1.86
CA ARG A 107 -4.87 5.50 2.41
C ARG A 107 -3.84 6.45 3.01
N PRO A 108 -3.12 6.00 4.05
CA PRO A 108 -2.06 6.79 4.64
C PRO A 108 -0.88 6.89 3.66
N LEU A 109 -0.48 8.12 3.32
CA LEU A 109 0.78 8.38 2.61
C LEU A 109 1.94 8.09 3.56
N SER A 110 2.58 6.94 3.37
CA SER A 110 3.59 6.42 4.29
C SER A 110 4.72 5.69 3.59
N GLY A 111 5.85 5.56 4.29
CA GLY A 111 6.98 4.76 3.83
C GLY A 111 7.71 5.36 2.64
N GLN A 112 8.23 4.47 1.79
CA GLN A 112 9.00 4.85 0.60
C GLN A 112 8.20 5.80 -0.31
N LYS A 113 6.91 5.53 -0.52
CA LYS A 113 6.04 6.36 -1.35
C LYS A 113 5.87 7.79 -0.80
N ARG A 114 5.91 7.98 0.53
CA ARG A 114 5.91 9.34 1.13
C ARG A 114 7.18 10.09 0.76
N VAL A 115 8.34 9.43 0.86
CA VAL A 115 9.65 10.02 0.54
C VAL A 115 9.67 10.47 -0.93
N GLU A 116 9.32 9.58 -1.85
CA GLU A 116 9.29 9.86 -3.29
C GLU A 116 8.37 11.03 -3.64
N ILE A 117 7.13 11.00 -3.14
CA ILE A 117 6.17 12.07 -3.39
C ILE A 117 6.66 13.39 -2.76
N SER A 118 7.14 13.36 -1.51
CA SER A 118 7.66 14.57 -0.86
C SER A 118 8.83 15.19 -1.61
N GLN A 119 9.75 14.37 -2.15
CA GLN A 119 10.88 14.83 -2.95
C GLN A 119 10.40 15.51 -4.23
N SER A 120 9.45 14.89 -4.93
CA SER A 120 8.88 15.47 -6.16
C SER A 120 8.17 16.81 -5.92
N LEU A 121 7.65 17.02 -4.70
CA LEU A 121 6.95 18.25 -4.30
C LEU A 121 7.92 19.32 -3.76
N SER A 122 9.03 18.93 -3.11
CA SER A 122 10.01 19.83 -2.53
C SER A 122 10.92 20.46 -3.58
N THR A 123 11.31 19.72 -4.62
CA THR A 123 12.15 20.20 -5.75
C THR A 123 11.46 21.24 -6.64
N GLY A 124 10.26 21.71 -6.28
CA GLY A 124 9.55 22.78 -6.97
C GLY A 124 8.85 22.36 -8.26
N ALA A 125 9.02 21.11 -8.71
CA ALA A 125 8.45 20.62 -9.96
C ALA A 125 6.91 20.63 -9.97
N LEU A 126 6.25 20.47 -8.82
CA LEU A 126 4.78 20.39 -8.73
C LEU A 126 4.20 20.96 -7.44
N SER A 127 3.07 21.66 -7.57
CA SER A 127 2.19 21.94 -6.43
C SER A 127 1.40 20.69 -6.03
N ALA A 128 0.93 20.60 -4.78
CA ALA A 128 0.08 19.50 -4.32
C ALA A 128 -1.19 19.32 -5.18
N THR A 129 -1.76 20.42 -5.69
CA THR A 129 -2.93 20.38 -6.57
C THR A 129 -2.56 19.84 -7.94
N THR A 130 -1.44 20.31 -8.52
CA THR A 130 -0.95 19.85 -9.83
C THR A 130 -0.59 18.38 -9.79
N TRP A 131 0.09 17.93 -8.73
CA TRP A 131 0.39 16.51 -8.51
C TRP A 131 -0.88 15.67 -8.47
N ARG A 132 -1.90 16.07 -7.67
CA ARG A 132 -3.18 15.35 -7.61
C ARG A 132 -3.87 15.25 -8.96
N ARG A 133 -3.89 16.35 -9.73
CA ARG A 133 -4.50 16.34 -11.08
C ARG A 133 -3.79 15.37 -12.00
N ARG A 134 -2.45 15.43 -12.05
CA ARG A 134 -1.64 14.51 -12.89
C ARG A 134 -1.84 13.06 -12.49
N GLU A 135 -1.82 12.78 -11.19
CA GLU A 135 -2.01 11.41 -10.70
C GLU A 135 -3.41 10.89 -11.00
N ALA A 136 -4.45 11.72 -10.82
CA ALA A 136 -5.83 11.38 -11.19
C ALA A 136 -5.94 11.02 -12.68
N THR A 137 -5.38 11.86 -13.57
CA THR A 137 -5.37 11.59 -15.02
C THR A 137 -4.63 10.30 -15.38
N LYS A 138 -3.60 9.92 -14.61
CA LYS A 138 -2.83 8.70 -14.86
C LYS A 138 -3.60 7.44 -14.48
N ILE A 139 -4.33 7.45 -13.37
CA ILE A 139 -4.86 6.22 -12.75
C ILE A 139 -6.38 6.05 -12.89
N MET A 140 -7.12 7.12 -13.18
CA MET A 140 -8.58 7.11 -13.25
C MET A 140 -9.07 7.17 -14.69
N ASN A 141 -10.09 6.36 -14.99
CA ASN A 141 -10.91 6.50 -16.18
C ASN A 141 -12.10 7.43 -15.92
N LEU A 142 -12.82 7.77 -17.00
CA LEU A 142 -14.09 8.50 -16.88
C LEU A 142 -15.08 7.68 -16.03
N TYR A 143 -15.74 8.33 -15.08
CA TYR A 143 -16.68 7.75 -14.11
C TYR A 143 -16.07 6.88 -12.98
N ASP A 144 -14.75 6.70 -12.93
CA ASP A 144 -14.13 6.06 -11.78
C ASP A 144 -14.36 6.87 -10.49
N SER A 145 -14.65 6.16 -9.41
CA SER A 145 -14.63 6.75 -8.07
C SER A 145 -13.20 7.17 -7.70
N GLU A 146 -13.05 8.29 -6.98
CA GLU A 146 -11.72 8.79 -6.62
C GLU A 146 -10.92 7.75 -5.79
N PRO A 147 -9.74 7.29 -6.28
CA PRO A 147 -8.98 6.25 -5.62
C PRO A 147 -8.59 6.63 -4.19
N PRO A 148 -8.52 5.67 -3.27
CA PRO A 148 -8.04 5.92 -1.92
C PRO A 148 -6.58 6.33 -1.84
N HIS A 149 -5.76 5.96 -2.83
CA HIS A 149 -4.35 6.35 -2.92
C HIS A 149 -4.13 7.69 -3.63
N LEU A 150 -5.20 8.38 -4.07
CA LEU A 150 -5.14 9.79 -4.44
C LEU A 150 -5.22 10.66 -3.17
N TYR A 151 -4.06 10.93 -2.58
CA TYR A 151 -3.93 11.56 -1.26
C TYR A 151 -4.42 13.00 -1.21
N LYS A 152 -5.05 13.40 -0.09
CA LYS A 152 -5.54 14.77 0.13
C LYS A 152 -4.42 15.81 -0.04
N ALA A 153 -4.77 16.99 -0.55
CA ALA A 153 -3.81 18.08 -0.75
C ALA A 153 -3.11 18.51 0.56
N THR A 154 -3.82 18.48 1.68
CA THR A 154 -3.26 18.77 3.02
C THR A 154 -2.18 17.75 3.41
N THR A 155 -2.41 16.46 3.14
CA THR A 155 -1.41 15.40 3.38
C THR A 155 -0.16 15.60 2.54
N LEU A 156 -0.31 15.98 1.26
CA LEU A 156 0.80 16.25 0.35
C LEU A 156 1.61 17.48 0.78
N ARG A 157 0.93 18.58 1.17
CA ARG A 157 1.58 19.79 1.69
C ARG A 157 2.39 19.49 2.96
N LYS A 158 1.81 18.69 3.88
CA LYS A 158 2.52 18.27 5.09
C LYS A 158 3.76 17.42 4.76
N ALA A 159 3.66 16.48 3.83
CA ALA A 159 4.81 15.67 3.40
C ALA A 159 5.91 16.53 2.75
N LYS A 160 5.53 17.55 1.95
CA LYS A 160 6.47 18.53 1.40
C LYS A 160 7.18 19.31 2.51
N GLN A 161 6.42 19.85 3.47
CA GLN A 161 6.97 20.63 4.58
C GLN A 161 7.96 19.79 5.39
N GLU A 162 7.57 18.59 5.83
CA GLU A 162 8.45 17.69 6.57
C GLU A 162 9.76 17.40 5.83
N ARG A 163 9.74 17.36 4.49
CA ARG A 163 10.96 17.18 3.71
C ARG A 163 11.85 18.42 3.69
N GLN A 164 11.25 19.60 3.51
CA GLN A 164 11.99 20.85 3.55
C GLN A 164 12.62 21.09 4.92
N ASP A 165 11.92 20.73 6.00
CA ASP A 165 12.44 20.82 7.37
C ASP A 165 13.66 19.91 7.58
N LEU A 166 13.70 18.74 6.93
CA LEU A 166 14.87 17.84 6.95
C LEU A 166 16.05 18.37 6.15
N ASP A 167 15.80 19.03 5.01
CA ASP A 167 16.85 19.58 4.16
C ASP A 167 17.51 20.85 4.79
N LEU A 168 16.90 21.42 5.84
CA LEU A 168 17.39 22.58 6.60
C LEU A 168 18.21 22.20 7.86
N GLN A 169 18.29 20.91 8.21
CA GLN A 169 19.06 20.38 9.35
C GLN A 169 20.43 19.88 8.90
#